data_AF-A0A9Q1INC4-F1
#
_entry.id   AF-A0A9Q1INC4-F1
#
_cell.length_a   1.000
_cell.length_b   1.000
_cell.length_c   1.000
_cell.angle_alpha   90.00
_cell.angle_beta   90.00
_cell.angle_gamma   90.00
#
_symmetry.space_group_name_H-M   'P 1'
#
loop_
_entity.id
_entity.type
_entity.pdbx_description
1 polymer ?
#
loop_
_entity_poly.entity_id
_entity_poly.type
_entity_poly.pdbx_seq_one_letter_code
_entity_poly.pdbx_strand_id
1 'polypeptide(L)'
;MDEMPDSLQDQGKTLDEPCTGCPLDETGVHQSSSSEQDPSTSRQSQGEETNTDTKKKDVPPPPKSEQIPASDRLTIYFHAVLSKDFKFKLGNDRIFLRVGGRFGNLDANAAELTVSWDLEEHGFFVEGILMMNKKEAASVSIPYKYVVYKYKKAKYKSEYIYKLDSKETTMRCLFVKECLISEEGEWHQYDDIICAPSVLARMWSDQRKNIIEGRAIAGRIMLKTIFDLLSSWSDINLKSFLTQLNQFYQVYAHPFVYEETPKKWLEYGAEEVNFLLKQVVLESMTHKDIKDPLKTAVIALYIFSKYKIRPEREELSRLCMALCLPKLPKDDFASFWTDFTTSFSNIKNLPEIVRTLVDRVKTEGIPHWILALPLLHFLRGLSMPFEPVACTINPKYDLSWAGLWGLKHSDVNSHKARRAIINVIEPHKHLFEMDMLLARSLMRVMTVEELVECSSIAQNGLLDLLQAFYLQTPVDLTSSCT
;
A
#
# COMPACT_ATOMS: atom_id res chain seq x y z
N MET A 1 -52.40 -15.03 34.69
CA MET A 1 -51.94 -14.40 35.94
C MET A 1 -50.51 -14.83 36.18
N ASP A 2 -49.59 -14.58 35.23
CA ASP A 2 -49.14 -13.30 34.63
C ASP A 2 -47.83 -12.93 35.34
N GLU A 3 -46.75 -12.46 34.73
CA GLU A 3 -46.30 -12.32 33.34
C GLU A 3 -44.80 -11.97 33.51
N MET A 4 -43.92 -12.45 32.62
CA MET A 4 -42.61 -11.83 32.43
C MET A 4 -42.78 -10.58 31.57
N PRO A 5 -41.87 -9.60 31.67
CA PRO A 5 -41.54 -8.81 30.50
C PRO A 5 -40.05 -8.81 30.14
N ASP A 6 -39.86 -8.95 28.83
CA ASP A 6 -38.70 -8.63 28.00
C ASP A 6 -38.27 -7.16 28.12
N SER A 7 -36.96 -6.90 27.97
CA SER A 7 -36.41 -5.91 27.01
C SER A 7 -34.91 -5.69 27.24
N LEU A 8 -34.09 -6.15 26.30
CA LEU A 8 -32.73 -5.66 26.08
C LEU A 8 -32.71 -4.98 24.70
N GLN A 9 -32.74 -3.65 24.72
CA GLN A 9 -32.45 -2.81 23.57
C GLN A 9 -30.94 -2.75 23.37
N ASP A 10 -30.48 -3.22 22.21
CA ASP A 10 -29.10 -3.08 21.74
C ASP A 10 -28.92 -1.65 21.18
N GLN A 11 -28.20 -0.81 21.91
CA GLN A 11 -27.87 0.55 21.50
C GLN A 11 -26.61 0.54 20.61
N GLY A 12 -26.72 1.22 19.47
CA GLY A 12 -25.69 1.33 18.45
C GLY A 12 -24.34 1.82 18.98
N LYS A 13 -23.28 1.12 18.58
CA LYS A 13 -21.91 1.57 18.77
C LYS A 13 -21.52 2.56 17.68
N THR A 14 -21.28 3.78 18.12
CA THR A 14 -20.74 4.94 17.41
C THR A 14 -19.37 4.63 16.81
N LEU A 15 -19.18 5.01 15.55
CA LEU A 15 -17.89 5.01 14.85
C LEU A 15 -17.13 6.29 15.22
N ASP A 16 -16.33 6.26 16.28
CA ASP A 16 -15.35 7.32 16.56
C ASP A 16 -14.18 6.74 17.37
N GLU A 17 -13.12 6.29 16.66
CA GLU A 17 -11.79 6.17 17.25
C GLU A 17 -10.89 7.24 16.62
N PRO A 18 -10.31 8.17 17.41
CA PRO A 18 -9.47 9.24 16.87
C PRO A 18 -8.05 8.75 16.57
N CYS A 19 -7.55 9.07 15.37
CA CYS A 19 -6.14 8.96 15.03
C CYS A 19 -5.39 10.22 15.48
N THR A 20 -4.40 10.05 16.35
CA THR A 20 -3.49 11.11 16.80
C THR A 20 -2.25 11.21 15.91
N GLY A 21 -1.94 12.45 15.50
CA GLY A 21 -0.58 12.90 15.21
C GLY A 21 -0.25 13.21 13.74
N CYS A 22 -0.35 14.48 13.34
CA CYS A 22 0.59 15.16 12.43
C CYS A 22 0.54 16.68 12.68
N PRO A 23 1.69 17.39 12.72
CA PRO A 23 1.75 18.84 12.91
C PRO A 23 1.53 19.60 11.59
N LEU A 24 0.80 20.70 11.68
CA LEU A 24 0.57 21.69 10.61
C LEU A 24 1.73 22.69 10.59
N ASP A 25 2.27 22.96 9.40
CA ASP A 25 3.06 24.17 9.14
C ASP A 25 2.38 24.97 8.02
N GLU A 26 2.12 26.24 8.31
CA GLU A 26 1.57 27.27 7.43
C GLU A 26 2.67 27.94 6.60
N THR A 27 2.31 28.38 5.39
CA THR A 27 2.81 29.53 4.59
C THR A 27 2.71 29.13 3.11
N GLY A 28 2.36 29.96 2.13
CA GLY A 28 1.93 31.34 2.05
C GLY A 28 1.56 31.57 0.57
N VAL A 29 0.48 32.31 0.34
CA VAL A 29 -0.12 32.55 -0.97
C VAL A 29 0.73 33.51 -1.80
N HIS A 30 0.92 33.20 -3.09
CA HIS A 30 1.08 34.23 -4.12
C HIS A 30 0.34 33.84 -5.40
N GLN A 31 -0.71 34.61 -5.69
CA GLN A 31 -1.42 34.67 -6.96
C GLN A 31 -0.55 35.37 -8.03
N SER A 32 -0.62 34.89 -9.27
CA SER A 32 -0.68 35.79 -10.42
C SER A 32 -1.50 35.16 -11.54
N SER A 33 -2.56 35.89 -11.90
CA SER A 33 -3.47 35.68 -13.01
C SER A 33 -2.91 36.31 -14.28
N SER A 34 -3.15 35.71 -15.43
CA SER A 34 -3.59 36.45 -16.62
C SER A 34 -4.12 35.49 -17.68
N SER A 35 -5.39 35.67 -17.97
CA SER A 35 -6.15 35.12 -19.08
C SER A 35 -6.08 36.11 -20.24
N GLU A 36 -5.86 35.61 -21.46
CA GLU A 36 -6.31 36.28 -22.69
C GLU A 36 -6.97 35.24 -23.60
N GLN A 37 -8.27 35.44 -23.83
CA GLN A 37 -9.02 34.92 -24.96
C GLN A 37 -8.77 35.86 -26.14
N ASP A 38 -8.74 35.32 -27.35
CA ASP A 38 -9.60 35.87 -28.39
C ASP A 38 -9.94 34.83 -29.48
N PRO A 39 -11.12 34.94 -30.11
CA PRO A 39 -11.74 33.92 -30.94
C PRO A 39 -11.50 34.16 -32.44
N SER A 40 -11.65 33.12 -33.26
CA SER A 40 -12.09 33.35 -34.64
C SER A 40 -12.87 32.17 -35.22
N THR A 41 -14.04 32.53 -35.74
CA THR A 41 -15.07 31.71 -36.37
C THR A 41 -14.83 31.67 -37.88
N SER A 42 -14.98 30.50 -38.53
CA SER A 42 -15.41 30.33 -39.93
C SER A 42 -15.41 28.83 -40.25
N ARG A 43 -16.26 28.22 -41.07
CA ARG A 43 -17.43 28.59 -41.87
C ARG A 43 -18.17 27.28 -42.13
N GLN A 44 -19.49 27.35 -42.21
CA GLN A 44 -20.36 26.27 -42.64
C GLN A 44 -20.10 25.87 -44.10
N SER A 45 -20.18 24.57 -44.39
CA SER A 45 -20.55 24.05 -45.70
C SER A 45 -21.63 22.99 -45.50
N GLN A 46 -22.85 23.32 -45.91
CA GLN A 46 -23.98 22.41 -46.02
C GLN A 46 -23.75 21.45 -47.18
N GLY A 47 -23.99 20.16 -46.94
CA GLY A 47 -24.23 19.14 -47.94
C GLY A 47 -25.31 18.21 -47.39
N GLU A 48 -26.52 18.36 -47.89
CA GLU A 48 -27.66 17.47 -47.64
C GLU A 48 -27.49 16.20 -48.48
N GLU A 49 -27.39 15.03 -47.84
CA GLU A 49 -27.84 13.77 -48.44
C GLU A 49 -28.59 12.93 -47.40
N THR A 50 -29.92 12.98 -47.54
CA THR A 50 -30.92 11.92 -47.35
C THR A 50 -30.89 11.02 -46.10
N ASN A 51 -31.88 11.32 -45.24
CA ASN A 51 -32.45 10.55 -44.16
C ASN A 51 -32.65 9.04 -44.43
N THR A 52 -32.00 8.22 -43.60
CA THR A 52 -32.66 7.05 -42.98
C THR A 52 -32.65 7.25 -41.48
N ASP A 53 -33.73 7.85 -41.00
CA ASP A 53 -33.97 8.29 -39.64
C ASP A 53 -34.21 7.08 -38.72
N THR A 54 -33.13 6.44 -38.24
CA THR A 54 -33.18 5.73 -36.97
C THR A 54 -32.73 6.72 -35.90
N LYS A 55 -33.69 7.43 -35.30
CA LYS A 55 -33.45 8.29 -34.14
C LYS A 55 -32.74 7.49 -33.04
N LYS A 56 -31.41 7.62 -33.03
CA LYS A 56 -30.55 7.32 -31.90
C LYS A 56 -31.09 8.13 -30.72
N LYS A 57 -31.77 7.49 -29.77
CA LYS A 57 -32.09 8.15 -28.49
C LYS A 57 -30.76 8.39 -27.79
N ASP A 58 -30.23 9.61 -27.90
CA ASP A 58 -29.07 10.01 -27.12
C ASP A 58 -29.43 9.96 -25.63
N VAL A 59 -28.64 9.22 -24.88
CA VAL A 59 -28.73 9.21 -23.42
C VAL A 59 -28.30 10.58 -22.93
N PRO A 60 -29.12 11.28 -22.13
CA PRO A 60 -28.75 12.56 -21.57
C PRO A 60 -27.39 12.43 -20.86
N PRO A 61 -26.42 13.31 -21.16
CA PRO A 61 -25.18 13.32 -20.42
C PRO A 61 -25.46 13.63 -18.94
N PRO A 62 -24.57 13.21 -18.02
CA PRO A 62 -24.66 13.64 -16.64
C PRO A 62 -24.79 15.18 -16.54
N PRO A 63 -25.49 15.70 -15.52
CA PRO A 63 -25.63 17.13 -15.33
C PRO A 63 -24.23 17.77 -15.18
N LYS A 64 -24.08 18.99 -15.72
CA LYS A 64 -22.83 19.75 -15.55
C LYS A 64 -22.66 20.08 -14.07
N SER A 65 -21.48 19.78 -13.51
CA SER A 65 -21.11 20.15 -12.13
C SER A 65 -21.30 21.64 -11.91
N GLU A 66 -21.90 22.01 -10.77
CA GLU A 66 -21.87 23.37 -10.27
C GLU A 66 -20.41 23.80 -10.01
N GLN A 67 -20.16 25.11 -10.03
CA GLN A 67 -18.84 25.67 -9.75
C GLN A 67 -18.56 25.59 -8.24
N ILE A 68 -17.88 24.52 -7.83
CA ILE A 68 -17.40 24.35 -6.44
C ILE A 68 -16.05 25.06 -6.32
N PRO A 69 -15.84 25.94 -5.30
CA PRO A 69 -14.55 26.53 -5.03
C PRO A 69 -13.47 25.46 -4.85
N ALA A 70 -12.26 25.68 -5.35
CA ALA A 70 -11.19 24.69 -5.32
C ALA A 70 -10.89 24.16 -3.90
N SER A 71 -10.96 25.03 -2.89
CA SER A 71 -10.74 24.67 -1.48
C SER A 71 -11.82 23.78 -0.87
N ASP A 72 -13.04 23.83 -1.42
CA ASP A 72 -14.21 23.07 -0.95
C ASP A 72 -14.49 21.87 -1.85
N ARG A 73 -13.66 21.60 -2.86
CA ARG A 73 -13.86 20.53 -3.83
C ARG A 73 -13.37 19.19 -3.28
N LEU A 74 -14.23 18.18 -3.39
CA LEU A 74 -13.89 16.78 -3.20
C LEU A 74 -14.05 16.05 -4.54
N THR A 75 -12.96 15.51 -5.06
CA THR A 75 -12.95 14.67 -6.27
C THR A 75 -12.93 13.21 -5.86
N ILE A 76 -13.95 12.46 -6.27
CA ILE A 76 -14.11 11.05 -5.94
C ILE A 76 -13.86 10.20 -7.18
N TYR A 77 -12.82 9.38 -7.13
CA TYR A 77 -12.50 8.39 -8.16
C TYR A 77 -13.10 7.05 -7.78
N PHE A 78 -14.03 6.54 -8.57
CA PHE A 78 -14.63 5.23 -8.40
C PHE A 78 -13.86 4.20 -9.20
N HIS A 79 -13.47 3.10 -8.56
CA HIS A 79 -12.75 1.97 -9.14
C HIS A 79 -13.55 0.70 -8.92
N ALA A 80 -13.93 0.00 -9.99
CA ALA A 80 -14.74 -1.21 -9.88
C ALA A 80 -14.48 -2.19 -11.04
N VAL A 81 -14.96 -3.43 -10.88
CA VAL A 81 -14.92 -4.45 -11.95
C VAL A 81 -16.32 -4.73 -12.46
N LEU A 82 -16.60 -4.45 -13.73
CA LEU A 82 -17.89 -4.77 -14.35
C LEU A 82 -17.95 -6.24 -14.79
N SER A 83 -18.85 -7.01 -14.19
CA SER A 83 -19.08 -8.42 -14.54
C SER A 83 -19.54 -8.62 -16.00
N LYS A 84 -19.12 -9.74 -16.61
CA LYS A 84 -19.62 -10.19 -17.91
C LYS A 84 -21.11 -10.55 -17.89
N ASP A 85 -21.76 -10.66 -16.73
CA ASP A 85 -23.21 -10.91 -16.59
C ASP A 85 -24.05 -9.84 -17.29
N PHE A 86 -23.53 -8.61 -17.36
CA PHE A 86 -24.19 -7.54 -18.10
C PHE A 86 -24.21 -7.79 -19.61
N LYS A 87 -23.33 -8.66 -20.15
CA LYS A 87 -23.04 -8.80 -21.58
C LYS A 87 -22.76 -7.43 -22.19
N PHE A 88 -21.87 -6.69 -21.55
CA PHE A 88 -21.50 -5.32 -21.92
C PHE A 88 -20.85 -5.28 -23.30
N LYS A 89 -21.27 -4.33 -24.14
CA LYS A 89 -20.72 -4.12 -25.49
C LYS A 89 -19.97 -2.80 -25.52
N LEU A 90 -18.64 -2.87 -25.52
CA LEU A 90 -17.76 -1.72 -25.65
C LEU A 90 -18.11 -0.89 -26.90
N GLY A 91 -18.04 0.44 -26.77
CA GLY A 91 -18.38 1.40 -27.84
C GLY A 91 -19.88 1.55 -28.14
N ASN A 92 -20.76 0.75 -27.53
CA ASN A 92 -22.21 0.86 -27.69
C ASN A 92 -22.93 1.12 -26.37
N ASP A 93 -22.71 0.24 -25.39
CA ASP A 93 -23.32 0.37 -24.07
C ASP A 93 -22.55 1.41 -23.23
N ARG A 94 -23.24 2.03 -22.27
CA ARG A 94 -22.66 3.05 -21.36
C ARG A 94 -22.85 2.64 -19.90
N ILE A 95 -21.98 3.11 -19.02
CA ILE A 95 -21.98 2.77 -17.59
C ILE A 95 -22.11 4.07 -16.82
N PHE A 96 -23.00 4.12 -15.84
CA PHE A 96 -23.22 5.32 -15.05
C PHE A 96 -23.27 5.01 -13.56
N LEU A 97 -22.89 6.01 -12.78
CA LEU A 97 -23.14 6.11 -11.35
C LEU A 97 -24.46 6.85 -11.12
N ARG A 98 -25.28 6.38 -10.19
CA ARG A 98 -26.44 7.12 -9.69
C ARG A 98 -26.36 7.24 -8.18
N VAL A 99 -26.56 8.45 -7.68
CA VAL A 99 -26.46 8.78 -6.25
C VAL A 99 -27.86 9.01 -5.68
N GLY A 100 -28.05 8.57 -4.43
CA GLY A 100 -29.29 8.68 -3.69
C GLY A 100 -29.20 9.59 -2.46
N GLY A 101 -30.23 9.54 -1.63
CA GLY A 101 -30.30 10.30 -0.38
C GLY A 101 -30.45 11.79 -0.64
N ARG A 102 -29.76 12.62 0.15
CA ARG A 102 -29.80 14.09 -0.01
C ARG A 102 -29.05 14.60 -1.25
N PHE A 103 -28.32 13.73 -1.95
CA PHE A 103 -27.47 14.09 -3.08
C PHE A 103 -28.05 13.67 -4.44
N GLY A 104 -29.21 13.01 -4.44
CA GLY A 104 -29.86 12.56 -5.68
C GLY A 104 -31.04 11.64 -5.40
N ASN A 105 -31.80 11.35 -6.46
CA ASN A 105 -33.02 10.56 -6.39
C ASN A 105 -32.89 9.18 -7.07
N LEU A 106 -31.67 8.71 -7.38
CA LEU A 106 -31.39 7.45 -8.10
C LEU A 106 -31.99 7.32 -9.51
N ASP A 107 -32.68 8.34 -10.01
CA ASP A 107 -33.26 8.36 -11.36
C ASP A 107 -32.35 9.07 -12.37
N ALA A 108 -31.51 9.99 -11.90
CA ALA A 108 -30.54 10.72 -12.70
C ALA A 108 -29.15 10.05 -12.68
N ASN A 109 -28.46 10.10 -13.83
CA ASN A 109 -27.06 9.70 -13.93
C ASN A 109 -26.20 10.83 -13.34
N ALA A 110 -25.40 10.52 -12.31
CA ALA A 110 -24.54 11.48 -11.62
C ALA A 110 -23.15 11.57 -12.27
N ALA A 111 -22.61 10.42 -12.69
CA ALA A 111 -21.33 10.35 -13.39
C ALA A 111 -21.38 9.23 -14.43
N GLU A 112 -20.57 9.34 -15.47
CA GLU A 112 -20.31 8.26 -16.43
C GLU A 112 -18.99 7.57 -16.08
N LEU A 113 -18.96 6.25 -16.25
CA LEU A 113 -17.76 5.45 -16.08
C LEU A 113 -17.18 5.05 -17.43
N THR A 114 -15.86 5.04 -17.52
CA THR A 114 -15.09 4.58 -18.67
C THR A 114 -14.49 3.20 -18.42
N VAL A 115 -14.37 2.39 -19.47
CA VAL A 115 -13.62 1.13 -19.41
C VAL A 115 -12.15 1.45 -19.62
N SER A 116 -11.31 1.08 -18.65
CA SER A 116 -9.87 1.29 -18.72
C SER A 116 -9.15 0.04 -19.24
N TRP A 117 -9.57 -1.16 -18.82
CA TRP A 117 -9.01 -2.43 -19.31
C TRP A 117 -10.08 -3.53 -19.50
N ASP A 118 -9.85 -4.40 -20.48
CA ASP A 118 -10.54 -5.71 -20.57
C ASP A 118 -9.79 -6.71 -19.71
N LEU A 119 -10.50 -7.32 -18.76
CA LEU A 119 -9.95 -8.30 -17.82
C LEU A 119 -10.29 -9.74 -18.26
N GLU A 120 -10.57 -9.92 -19.55
CA GLU A 120 -10.91 -11.20 -20.17
C GLU A 120 -12.06 -11.91 -19.45
N GLU A 121 -11.81 -13.04 -18.80
CA GLU A 121 -12.83 -13.82 -18.08
C GLU A 121 -13.43 -13.06 -16.89
N HIS A 122 -12.69 -12.11 -16.31
CA HIS A 122 -13.12 -11.39 -15.10
C HIS A 122 -13.98 -10.15 -15.37
N GLY A 123 -14.12 -9.70 -16.62
CA GLY A 123 -14.97 -8.55 -16.96
C GLY A 123 -14.21 -7.35 -17.51
N PHE A 124 -14.53 -6.16 -17.02
CA PHE A 124 -13.87 -4.92 -17.41
C PHE A 124 -13.51 -4.11 -16.17
N PHE A 125 -12.31 -3.57 -16.10
CA PHE A 125 -11.97 -2.56 -15.09
C PHE A 125 -12.56 -1.23 -15.54
N VAL A 126 -13.33 -0.60 -14.64
CA VAL A 126 -14.07 0.63 -14.94
C VAL A 126 -13.79 1.70 -13.91
N GLU A 127 -13.68 2.93 -14.39
CA GLU A 127 -13.35 4.09 -13.58
C GLU A 127 -14.35 5.22 -13.82
N GLY A 128 -14.64 5.99 -12.78
CA GLY A 128 -15.53 7.16 -12.88
C GLY A 128 -15.10 8.27 -11.94
N ILE A 129 -15.50 9.49 -12.27
CA ILE A 129 -15.18 10.67 -11.47
C ILE A 129 -16.47 11.37 -11.08
N LEU A 130 -16.64 11.63 -9.77
CA LEU A 130 -17.72 12.46 -9.24
C LEU A 130 -17.10 13.61 -8.43
N MET A 131 -17.53 14.83 -8.71
CA MET A 131 -17.15 16.00 -7.92
C MET A 131 -18.28 16.34 -6.95
N MET A 132 -17.94 16.57 -5.69
CA MET A 132 -18.88 16.96 -4.63
C MET A 132 -18.30 18.09 -3.77
N ASN A 133 -19.16 18.76 -3.00
CA ASN A 133 -18.69 19.69 -1.97
C ASN A 133 -18.16 18.89 -0.77
N LYS A 134 -16.90 19.13 -0.39
CA LYS A 134 -16.22 18.44 0.71
C LYS A 134 -17.00 18.55 2.03
N LYS A 135 -17.50 19.73 2.37
CA LYS A 135 -18.23 19.98 3.65
C LYS A 135 -19.54 19.19 3.73
N GLU A 136 -20.13 18.90 2.58
CA GLU A 136 -21.38 18.16 2.51
C GLU A 136 -21.14 16.65 2.42
N ALA A 137 -20.13 16.22 1.68
CA ALA A 137 -19.92 14.81 1.36
C ALA A 137 -18.99 14.06 2.34
N ALA A 138 -18.05 14.75 2.99
CA ALA A 138 -17.16 14.14 3.96
C ALA A 138 -17.91 13.71 5.22
N SER A 139 -17.50 12.57 5.80
CA SER A 139 -18.01 12.01 7.05
C SER A 139 -19.52 11.75 7.05
N VAL A 140 -20.11 11.55 5.87
CA VAL A 140 -21.54 11.24 5.69
C VAL A 140 -21.69 10.03 4.79
N SER A 141 -22.71 9.21 5.09
CA SER A 141 -23.04 8.04 4.29
C SER A 141 -23.86 8.42 3.06
N ILE A 142 -23.28 8.16 1.89
CA ILE A 142 -23.87 8.52 0.59
C ILE A 142 -24.25 7.21 -0.12
N PRO A 143 -25.55 6.92 -0.30
CA PRO A 143 -25.97 5.75 -1.04
C PRO A 143 -25.80 5.97 -2.55
N TYR A 144 -25.32 4.95 -3.26
CA TYR A 144 -25.21 5.00 -4.72
C TYR A 144 -25.32 3.61 -5.36
N LYS A 145 -25.51 3.60 -6.68
CA LYS A 145 -25.54 2.39 -7.51
C LYS A 145 -24.89 2.60 -8.87
N TYR A 146 -24.34 1.52 -9.40
CA TYR A 146 -23.96 1.41 -10.80
C TYR A 146 -25.14 0.97 -11.66
N VAL A 147 -25.24 1.55 -12.86
CA VAL A 147 -26.23 1.17 -13.87
C VAL A 147 -25.57 1.06 -15.24
N VAL A 148 -25.96 0.04 -16.01
CA VAL A 148 -25.53 -0.15 -17.40
C VAL A 148 -26.67 0.21 -18.33
N TYR A 149 -26.45 1.21 -19.18
CA TYR A 149 -27.37 1.54 -20.25
C TYR A 149 -27.11 0.64 -21.48
N LYS A 150 -28.12 -0.16 -21.84
CA LYS A 150 -28.10 -1.02 -23.02
C LYS A 150 -28.62 -0.27 -24.22
N TYR A 151 -27.73 0.19 -25.08
CA TYR A 151 -28.07 1.07 -26.20
C TYR A 151 -29.08 0.44 -27.15
N LYS A 152 -28.79 -0.78 -27.63
CA LYS A 152 -29.69 -1.52 -28.54
C LYS A 152 -31.07 -1.83 -27.94
N LYS A 153 -31.20 -1.79 -26.61
CA LYS A 153 -32.46 -2.08 -25.90
C LYS A 153 -33.13 -0.83 -25.35
N ALA A 154 -32.48 0.34 -25.43
CA ALA A 154 -32.88 1.59 -24.81
C ALA A 154 -33.33 1.42 -23.34
N LYS A 155 -32.61 0.61 -22.56
CA LYS A 155 -32.97 0.25 -21.18
C LYS A 155 -31.78 0.30 -20.24
N TYR A 156 -32.01 0.80 -19.05
CA TYR A 156 -31.07 0.68 -17.93
C TYR A 156 -31.18 -0.70 -17.29
N LYS A 157 -30.03 -1.23 -16.88
CA LYS A 157 -29.92 -2.38 -16.00
C LYS A 157 -29.11 -1.96 -14.79
N SER A 158 -29.77 -1.93 -13.63
CA SER A 158 -29.10 -1.65 -12.37
C SER A 158 -28.27 -2.85 -11.91
N GLU A 159 -27.22 -2.57 -11.15
CA GLU A 159 -26.51 -3.61 -10.42
C GLU A 159 -27.40 -4.31 -9.39
N TYR A 160 -26.92 -5.48 -8.98
CA TYR A 160 -27.47 -6.25 -7.88
C TYR A 160 -26.38 -6.52 -6.85
N ILE A 161 -26.59 -6.04 -5.62
CA ILE A 161 -25.71 -6.27 -4.48
C ILE A 161 -26.22 -7.49 -3.74
N TYR A 162 -25.40 -8.54 -3.67
CA TYR A 162 -25.79 -9.80 -3.03
C TYR A 162 -25.68 -9.71 -1.51
N LYS A 163 -26.69 -9.11 -0.88
CA LYS A 163 -26.89 -9.17 0.58
C LYS A 163 -28.11 -10.02 0.89
N LEU A 164 -27.88 -11.29 1.22
CA LEU A 164 -28.91 -12.34 1.25
C LEU A 164 -29.89 -12.22 2.43
N ASP A 165 -29.47 -11.55 3.49
CA ASP A 165 -30.23 -11.26 4.70
C ASP A 165 -31.07 -9.97 4.60
N SER A 166 -30.95 -9.23 3.49
CA SER A 166 -31.70 -7.99 3.29
C SER A 166 -33.13 -8.22 2.80
N LYS A 167 -34.04 -7.42 3.34
CA LYS A 167 -35.42 -7.28 2.85
C LYS A 167 -35.66 -5.96 2.12
N GLU A 168 -34.63 -5.10 2.07
CA GLU A 168 -34.71 -3.73 1.58
C GLU A 168 -33.95 -3.57 0.26
N THR A 169 -34.06 -2.39 -0.34
CA THR A 169 -33.25 -2.06 -1.50
C THR A 169 -31.83 -1.74 -1.05
N THR A 170 -30.94 -2.73 -1.11
CA THR A 170 -29.51 -2.55 -0.81
C THR A 170 -28.82 -1.67 -1.85
N MET A 171 -28.05 -0.67 -1.41
CA MET A 171 -27.19 0.20 -2.22
C MET A 171 -25.75 0.16 -1.73
N ARG A 172 -24.79 0.58 -2.55
CA ARG A 172 -23.43 0.80 -2.09
C ARG A 172 -23.41 1.99 -1.15
N CYS A 173 -22.51 1.99 -0.17
CA CYS A 173 -22.38 3.06 0.81
C CYS A 173 -21.00 3.71 0.67
N LEU A 174 -20.96 4.96 0.22
CA LEU A 174 -19.76 5.77 0.20
C LEU A 174 -19.67 6.49 1.55
N PHE A 175 -18.51 6.41 2.19
CA PHE A 175 -18.22 7.15 3.42
C PHE A 175 -16.79 7.67 3.35
N VAL A 176 -16.65 8.96 3.02
CA VAL A 176 -15.35 9.61 2.85
C VAL A 176 -14.84 10.05 4.22
N LYS A 177 -13.74 9.45 4.68
CA LYS A 177 -13.09 9.87 5.93
C LYS A 177 -12.26 11.11 5.67
N GLU A 178 -12.58 12.21 6.33
CA GLU A 178 -11.95 13.51 6.06
C GLU A 178 -10.42 13.49 6.27
N CYS A 179 -9.94 12.79 7.30
CA CYS A 179 -8.50 12.65 7.59
C CYS A 179 -7.70 11.83 6.57
N LEU A 180 -8.37 11.24 5.57
CA LEU A 180 -7.78 10.40 4.54
C LEU A 180 -7.91 11.00 3.14
N ILE A 181 -8.52 12.17 3.00
CA ILE A 181 -8.58 12.92 1.73
C ILE A 181 -7.15 13.41 1.42
N SER A 182 -6.73 13.35 0.15
CA SER A 182 -5.41 13.85 -0.25
C SER A 182 -5.29 15.37 -0.08
N GLU A 183 -4.06 15.89 -0.17
CA GLU A 183 -3.79 17.34 -0.15
C GLU A 183 -4.55 18.07 -1.29
N GLU A 184 -4.78 17.39 -2.41
CA GLU A 184 -5.47 17.88 -3.61
C GLU A 184 -7.01 17.74 -3.53
N GLY A 185 -7.54 17.23 -2.41
CA GLY A 185 -8.97 17.02 -2.24
C GLY A 185 -9.50 15.74 -2.89
N GLU A 186 -8.69 14.69 -2.98
CA GLU A 186 -9.02 13.45 -3.70
C GLU A 186 -9.34 12.27 -2.76
N TRP A 187 -10.35 11.48 -3.16
CA TRP A 187 -10.72 10.22 -2.53
C TRP A 187 -10.89 9.13 -3.58
N HIS A 188 -10.22 7.99 -3.40
CA HIS A 188 -10.37 6.82 -4.25
C HIS A 188 -11.31 5.81 -3.57
N GLN A 189 -12.49 5.63 -4.16
CA GLN A 189 -13.49 4.65 -3.76
C GLN A 189 -13.24 3.33 -4.50
N TYR A 190 -12.84 2.30 -3.75
CA TYR A 190 -12.55 0.96 -4.26
C TYR A 190 -13.72 0.01 -4.01
N ASP A 191 -14.48 -0.29 -5.05
CA ASP A 191 -15.64 -1.16 -5.02
C ASP A 191 -15.36 -2.51 -5.65
N ASP A 192 -16.05 -3.55 -5.22
CA ASP A 192 -15.89 -4.89 -5.80
C ASP A 192 -16.55 -5.06 -7.19
N ILE A 193 -16.97 -6.28 -7.49
CA ILE A 193 -17.57 -6.61 -8.78
C ILE A 193 -18.98 -6.02 -8.86
N ILE A 194 -19.22 -5.22 -9.90
CA ILE A 194 -20.55 -4.78 -10.31
C ILE A 194 -21.23 -5.96 -10.99
N CYS A 195 -22.21 -6.54 -10.30
CA CYS A 195 -22.95 -7.71 -10.78
C CYS A 195 -24.32 -7.34 -11.33
N ALA A 196 -24.78 -8.07 -12.35
CA ALA A 196 -26.18 -8.04 -12.76
C ALA A 196 -26.96 -9.12 -11.98
N PRO A 197 -28.28 -8.95 -11.80
CA PRO A 197 -29.10 -10.03 -11.27
C PRO A 197 -29.08 -11.19 -12.29
N SER A 198 -28.47 -12.32 -11.92
CA SER A 198 -28.44 -13.52 -12.75
C SER A 198 -29.48 -14.52 -12.23
N VAL A 199 -30.27 -15.11 -13.14
CA VAL A 199 -31.30 -16.11 -12.80
C VAL A 199 -30.65 -17.38 -12.22
N LEU A 200 -29.44 -17.71 -12.66
CA LEU A 200 -28.64 -18.85 -12.18
C LEU A 200 -28.01 -18.61 -10.81
N ALA A 201 -27.71 -17.35 -10.45
CA ALA A 201 -27.10 -17.04 -9.15
C ALA A 201 -28.03 -17.48 -8.01
N ARG A 202 -29.35 -17.31 -8.13
CA ARG A 202 -30.34 -17.71 -7.09
C ARG A 202 -30.36 -19.21 -6.77
N MET A 203 -29.66 -20.04 -7.54
CA MET A 203 -29.70 -21.51 -7.44
C MET A 203 -28.49 -22.13 -6.72
N TRP A 204 -27.51 -21.35 -6.26
CA TRP A 204 -26.27 -21.88 -5.67
C TRP A 204 -26.20 -21.63 -4.15
N SER A 205 -25.96 -22.70 -3.38
CA SER A 205 -25.65 -22.65 -1.94
C SER A 205 -24.34 -21.91 -1.62
N ASP A 206 -23.48 -21.73 -2.63
CA ASP A 206 -22.12 -21.17 -2.49
C ASP A 206 -22.01 -19.67 -2.85
N GLN A 207 -23.13 -18.95 -2.97
CA GLN A 207 -23.15 -17.52 -3.32
C GLN A 207 -22.19 -16.67 -2.48
N ARG A 208 -22.14 -16.91 -1.16
CA ARG A 208 -21.27 -16.16 -0.24
C ARG A 208 -19.79 -16.35 -0.55
N LYS A 209 -19.37 -17.58 -0.87
CA LYS A 209 -18.00 -17.91 -1.25
C LYS A 209 -17.63 -17.21 -2.55
N ASN A 210 -18.53 -17.22 -3.53
CA ASN A 210 -18.33 -16.57 -4.82
C ASN A 210 -18.22 -15.04 -4.69
N ILE A 211 -18.98 -14.41 -3.78
CA ILE A 211 -18.87 -12.96 -3.52
C ILE A 211 -17.52 -12.61 -2.90
N ILE A 212 -17.07 -13.39 -1.91
CA ILE A 212 -15.77 -13.19 -1.25
C ILE A 212 -14.62 -13.37 -2.27
N GLU A 213 -14.69 -14.41 -3.10
CA GLU A 213 -13.71 -14.67 -4.15
C GLU A 213 -13.71 -13.56 -5.21
N GLY A 214 -14.89 -13.14 -5.67
CA GLY A 214 -15.04 -12.03 -6.61
C GLY A 214 -14.48 -10.71 -6.03
N ARG A 215 -14.75 -10.43 -4.76
CA ARG A 215 -14.18 -9.27 -4.05
C ARG A 215 -12.67 -9.33 -3.98
N ALA A 216 -12.09 -10.51 -3.71
CA ALA A 216 -10.64 -10.70 -3.69
C ALA A 216 -10.00 -10.50 -5.08
N ILE A 217 -10.64 -10.99 -6.15
CA ILE A 217 -10.20 -10.76 -7.54
C ILE A 217 -10.19 -9.26 -7.86
N ALA A 218 -11.30 -8.56 -7.60
CA ALA A 218 -11.39 -7.12 -7.83
C ALA A 218 -10.37 -6.33 -6.99
N GLY A 219 -10.19 -6.72 -5.73
CA GLY A 219 -9.21 -6.10 -4.84
C GLY A 219 -7.78 -6.29 -5.33
N ARG A 220 -7.44 -7.48 -5.86
CA ARG A 220 -6.14 -7.74 -6.46
C ARG A 220 -5.88 -6.81 -7.65
N ILE A 221 -6.88 -6.60 -8.50
CA ILE A 221 -6.78 -5.70 -9.65
C ILE A 221 -6.50 -4.27 -9.18
N MET A 222 -7.26 -3.75 -8.21
CA MET A 222 -7.05 -2.40 -7.66
C MET A 222 -5.70 -2.25 -6.97
N LEU A 223 -5.24 -3.26 -6.25
CA LEU A 223 -3.90 -3.20 -5.67
C LEU A 223 -2.83 -3.13 -6.75
N LYS A 224 -2.98 -3.85 -7.87
CA LYS A 224 -2.05 -3.71 -9.00
C LYS A 224 -2.05 -2.28 -9.55
N THR A 225 -3.22 -1.65 -9.73
CA THR A 225 -3.27 -0.25 -10.19
C THR A 225 -2.61 0.72 -9.21
N ILE A 226 -2.78 0.51 -7.91
CA ILE A 226 -2.12 1.32 -6.88
C ILE A 226 -0.60 1.11 -6.98
N PHE A 227 -0.13 -0.13 -7.06
CA PHE A 227 1.31 -0.43 -7.18
C PHE A 227 1.91 0.10 -8.49
N ASP A 228 1.14 0.18 -9.57
CA ASP A 228 1.59 0.74 -10.86
C ASP A 228 1.98 2.22 -10.75
N LEU A 229 1.50 2.95 -9.74
CA LEU A 229 1.98 4.31 -9.44
C LEU A 229 3.50 4.34 -9.18
N LEU A 230 4.05 3.26 -8.63
CA LEU A 230 5.48 3.13 -8.34
C LEU A 230 6.32 2.77 -9.58
N SER A 231 5.69 2.48 -10.73
CA SER A 231 6.41 2.16 -11.99
C SER A 231 7.22 3.34 -12.54
N SER A 232 6.83 4.55 -12.16
CA SER A 232 7.52 5.81 -12.42
C SER A 232 7.83 6.49 -11.08
N TRP A 233 9.00 6.22 -10.52
CA TRP A 233 9.35 6.70 -9.18
C TRP A 233 9.42 8.23 -9.13
N SER A 234 8.67 8.84 -8.19
CA SER A 234 8.75 10.26 -7.84
C SER A 234 8.12 10.49 -6.47
N ASP A 235 8.41 11.61 -5.81
CA ASP A 235 7.79 11.96 -4.52
C ASP A 235 6.26 12.07 -4.63
N ILE A 236 5.76 12.60 -5.75
CA ILE A 236 4.33 12.72 -6.04
C ILE A 236 3.69 11.33 -6.12
N ASN A 237 4.31 10.42 -6.88
CA ASN A 237 3.78 9.07 -7.05
C ASN A 237 3.88 8.24 -5.77
N LEU A 238 4.94 8.40 -4.97
CA LEU A 238 5.05 7.75 -3.67
C LEU A 238 3.98 8.26 -2.70
N LYS A 239 3.75 9.57 -2.62
CA LYS A 239 2.67 10.15 -1.81
C LYS A 239 1.30 9.62 -2.26
N SER A 240 1.04 9.63 -3.57
CA SER A 240 -0.21 9.13 -4.14
C SER A 240 -0.40 7.64 -3.83
N PHE A 241 0.64 6.82 -4.00
CA PHE A 241 0.65 5.40 -3.62
C PHE A 241 0.28 5.20 -2.14
N LEU A 242 0.95 5.91 -1.23
CA LEU A 242 0.72 5.78 0.21
C LEU A 242 -0.70 6.19 0.62
N THR A 243 -1.22 7.26 0.03
CA THR A 243 -2.59 7.74 0.24
C THR A 243 -3.61 6.75 -0.29
N GLN A 244 -3.48 6.34 -1.55
CA GLN A 244 -4.41 5.42 -2.21
C GLN A 244 -4.39 4.03 -1.56
N LEU A 245 -3.23 3.52 -1.14
CA LEU A 245 -3.14 2.25 -0.40
C LEU A 245 -3.86 2.33 0.95
N ASN A 246 -3.78 3.46 1.64
CA ASN A 246 -4.49 3.66 2.89
C ASN A 246 -6.01 3.77 2.68
N GLN A 247 -6.45 4.50 1.65
CA GLN A 247 -7.86 4.58 1.25
C GLN A 247 -8.40 3.20 0.86
N PHE A 248 -7.66 2.45 0.04
CA PHE A 248 -7.98 1.06 -0.32
C PHE A 248 -8.19 0.23 0.94
N TYR A 249 -7.20 0.17 1.84
CA TYR A 249 -7.30 -0.64 3.05
C TYR A 249 -8.55 -0.29 3.87
N GLN A 250 -8.84 1.00 4.02
CA GLN A 250 -9.97 1.49 4.81
C GLN A 250 -11.32 1.13 4.19
N VAL A 251 -11.46 1.27 2.87
CA VAL A 251 -12.68 0.89 2.15
C VAL A 251 -12.85 -0.62 2.10
N TYR A 252 -11.79 -1.35 1.74
CA TYR A 252 -11.88 -2.77 1.47
C TYR A 252 -12.07 -3.62 2.73
N ALA A 253 -11.46 -3.21 3.85
CA ALA A 253 -11.57 -3.90 5.14
C ALA A 253 -12.90 -3.61 5.87
N HIS A 254 -13.71 -2.68 5.38
CA HIS A 254 -14.99 -2.31 5.97
C HIS A 254 -16.10 -2.32 4.90
N PRO A 255 -16.54 -3.51 4.44
CA PRO A 255 -17.60 -3.62 3.46
C PRO A 255 -18.95 -3.21 4.08
N PHE A 256 -19.37 -1.99 3.78
CA PHE A 256 -20.67 -1.44 4.16
C PHE A 256 -21.55 -1.22 2.94
N VAL A 257 -22.85 -1.47 3.13
CA VAL A 257 -23.93 -1.14 2.20
C VAL A 257 -24.92 -0.22 2.90
N TYR A 258 -25.83 0.37 2.14
CA TYR A 258 -26.84 1.27 2.65
C TYR A 258 -28.25 0.68 2.48
N GLU A 259 -28.97 0.59 3.59
CA GLU A 259 -30.33 0.06 3.77
C GLU A 259 -31.03 0.97 4.77
N GLU A 260 -31.41 2.17 4.29
CA GLU A 260 -31.83 3.36 5.08
C GLU A 260 -30.75 3.94 6.02
N THR A 261 -29.87 3.09 6.49
CA THR A 261 -28.70 3.36 7.33
C THR A 261 -27.53 2.51 6.84
N PRO A 262 -26.29 2.88 7.17
CA PRO A 262 -25.13 2.03 6.88
C PRO A 262 -25.24 0.71 7.63
N LYS A 263 -25.09 -0.39 6.89
CA LYS A 263 -25.08 -1.76 7.43
C LYS A 263 -23.83 -2.48 6.96
N LYS A 264 -23.22 -3.26 7.85
CA LYS A 264 -22.17 -4.21 7.45
C LYS A 264 -22.75 -5.18 6.43
N TRP A 265 -21.97 -5.50 5.41
CA TRP A 265 -22.40 -6.37 4.31
C TRP A 265 -21.78 -7.76 4.38
N LEU A 266 -20.46 -7.85 4.53
CA LEU A 266 -19.72 -9.12 4.46
C LEU A 266 -18.86 -9.33 5.70
N GLU A 267 -18.63 -10.58 6.06
CA GLU A 267 -17.49 -10.97 6.91
C GLU A 267 -16.25 -11.03 6.02
N TYR A 268 -15.78 -9.84 5.64
CA TYR A 268 -14.55 -9.62 4.92
C TYR A 268 -13.94 -8.37 5.55
N GLY A 269 -12.75 -8.49 6.12
CA GLY A 269 -12.17 -7.47 6.97
C GLY A 269 -10.66 -7.33 6.83
N ALA A 270 -10.04 -6.82 7.87
CA ALA A 270 -8.60 -6.56 7.90
C ALA A 270 -7.76 -7.83 7.63
N GLU A 271 -8.21 -9.01 8.08
CA GLU A 271 -7.47 -10.27 7.87
C GLU A 271 -7.42 -10.66 6.39
N GLU A 272 -8.56 -10.64 5.69
CA GLU A 272 -8.63 -10.93 4.26
C GLU A 272 -7.89 -9.89 3.42
N VAL A 273 -7.99 -8.61 3.79
CA VAL A 273 -7.24 -7.54 3.11
C VAL A 273 -5.73 -7.69 3.34
N ASN A 274 -5.31 -8.05 4.55
CA ASN A 274 -3.90 -8.33 4.84
C ASN A 274 -3.37 -9.52 4.06
N PHE A 275 -4.16 -10.59 3.94
CA PHE A 275 -3.81 -11.74 3.11
C PHE A 275 -3.64 -11.33 1.65
N LEU A 276 -4.59 -10.56 1.11
CA LEU A 276 -4.55 -10.06 -0.26
C LEU A 276 -3.33 -9.14 -0.50
N LEU A 277 -3.10 -8.18 0.39
CA LEU A 277 -1.93 -7.29 0.34
C LEU A 277 -0.62 -8.07 0.38
N LYS A 278 -0.51 -9.08 1.25
CA LYS A 278 0.67 -9.94 1.33
C LYS A 278 0.97 -10.58 -0.01
N GLN A 279 -0.03 -11.15 -0.68
CA GLN A 279 0.13 -11.78 -1.99
C GLN A 279 0.64 -10.79 -3.05
N VAL A 280 0.02 -9.61 -3.16
CA VAL A 280 0.42 -8.60 -4.16
C VAL A 280 1.82 -8.05 -3.87
N VAL A 281 2.16 -7.79 -2.61
CA VAL A 281 3.51 -7.35 -2.21
C VAL A 281 4.55 -8.38 -2.62
N LEU A 282 4.33 -9.67 -2.32
CA LEU A 282 5.29 -10.72 -2.66
C LEU A 282 5.42 -10.91 -4.17
N GLU A 283 4.31 -10.83 -4.92
CA GLU A 283 4.34 -10.82 -6.39
C GLU A 283 5.22 -9.67 -6.90
N SER A 284 5.01 -8.45 -6.39
CA SER A 284 5.78 -7.25 -6.77
C SER A 284 7.29 -7.39 -6.55
N MET A 285 7.72 -8.17 -5.55
CA MET A 285 9.13 -8.43 -5.25
C MET A 285 9.77 -9.50 -6.13
N THR A 286 8.98 -10.28 -6.88
CA THR A 286 9.46 -11.40 -7.72
C THR A 286 9.44 -11.11 -9.21
N HIS A 287 8.87 -9.98 -9.63
CA HIS A 287 8.85 -9.58 -11.04
C HIS A 287 10.26 -9.37 -11.58
N LYS A 288 10.54 -9.90 -12.78
CA LYS A 288 11.88 -9.78 -13.40
C LYS A 288 12.19 -8.36 -13.87
N ASP A 289 11.16 -7.54 -14.06
CA ASP A 289 11.26 -6.16 -14.57
C ASP A 289 11.29 -5.11 -13.45
N ILE A 290 11.62 -5.51 -12.21
CA ILE A 290 11.76 -4.56 -11.10
C ILE A 290 12.91 -3.61 -11.41
N LYS A 291 12.57 -2.34 -11.68
CA LYS A 291 13.56 -1.29 -11.97
C LYS A 291 14.46 -0.98 -10.78
N ASP A 292 13.93 -1.02 -9.55
CA ASP A 292 14.68 -0.75 -8.33
C ASP A 292 14.31 -1.74 -7.21
N PRO A 293 15.05 -2.87 -7.12
CA PRO A 293 14.77 -3.93 -6.15
C PRO A 293 14.83 -3.46 -4.69
N LEU A 294 15.73 -2.53 -4.37
CA LEU A 294 15.89 -2.05 -3.00
C LEU A 294 14.69 -1.17 -2.59
N LYS A 295 14.29 -0.22 -3.45
CA LYS A 295 13.09 0.60 -3.18
C LYS A 295 11.85 -0.26 -3.05
N THR A 296 11.67 -1.27 -3.91
CA THR A 296 10.57 -2.23 -3.81
C THR A 296 10.60 -3.00 -2.48
N ALA A 297 11.77 -3.46 -2.03
CA ALA A 297 11.92 -4.15 -0.76
C ALA A 297 11.60 -3.26 0.45
N VAL A 298 11.99 -1.98 0.40
CA VAL A 298 11.64 -0.99 1.44
C VAL A 298 10.14 -0.73 1.49
N ILE A 299 9.47 -0.59 0.33
CA ILE A 299 8.01 -0.46 0.26
C ILE A 299 7.32 -1.70 0.82
N ALA A 300 7.76 -2.91 0.44
CA ALA A 300 7.24 -4.16 0.97
C ALA A 300 7.36 -4.22 2.50
N LEU A 301 8.54 -3.87 3.03
CA LEU A 301 8.81 -3.82 4.46
C LEU A 301 7.93 -2.79 5.17
N TYR A 302 7.76 -1.60 4.59
CA TYR A 302 6.87 -0.56 5.12
C TYR A 302 5.42 -1.06 5.22
N ILE A 303 4.91 -1.71 4.18
CA ILE A 303 3.55 -2.26 4.15
C ILE A 303 3.38 -3.35 5.21
N PHE A 304 4.34 -4.28 5.31
CA PHE A 304 4.29 -5.33 6.34
C PHE A 304 4.28 -4.74 7.75
N SER A 305 5.06 -3.70 8.00
CA SER A 305 5.08 -3.00 9.28
C SER A 305 3.76 -2.26 9.55
N LYS A 306 3.32 -1.42 8.61
CA LYS A 306 2.14 -0.55 8.75
C LYS A 306 0.86 -1.34 8.99
N TYR A 307 0.64 -2.41 8.21
CA TYR A 307 -0.57 -3.23 8.29
C TYR A 307 -0.42 -4.47 9.17
N LYS A 308 0.71 -4.57 9.89
CA LYS A 308 1.02 -5.68 10.82
C LYS A 308 0.94 -7.07 10.16
N ILE A 309 1.24 -7.14 8.86
CA ILE A 309 1.29 -8.38 8.11
C ILE A 309 2.53 -9.14 8.59
N ARG A 310 2.39 -10.45 8.82
CA ARG A 310 3.50 -11.31 9.26
C ARG A 310 4.03 -12.12 8.10
N PRO A 311 5.24 -11.80 7.57
CA PRO A 311 5.88 -12.67 6.62
C PRO A 311 6.34 -13.97 7.28
N GLU A 312 6.44 -15.03 6.49
CA GLU A 312 6.98 -16.33 6.86
C GLU A 312 8.51 -16.34 6.78
N ARG A 313 9.17 -17.37 7.33
CA ARG A 313 10.64 -17.45 7.38
C ARG A 313 11.31 -17.26 6.01
N GLU A 314 10.77 -17.89 4.97
CA GLU A 314 11.31 -17.77 3.62
C GLU A 314 11.15 -16.35 3.07
N GLU A 315 10.01 -15.71 3.33
CA GLU A 315 9.72 -14.35 2.89
C GLU A 315 10.61 -13.34 3.63
N LEU A 316 10.84 -13.54 4.93
CA LEU A 316 11.81 -12.77 5.72
C LEU A 316 13.23 -12.89 5.15
N SER A 317 13.63 -14.12 4.79
CA SER A 317 14.92 -14.38 4.15
C SER A 317 15.06 -13.63 2.82
N ARG A 318 14.03 -13.70 1.96
CA ARG A 318 13.99 -12.98 0.67
C ARG A 318 14.01 -11.47 0.87
N LEU A 319 13.29 -10.97 1.86
CA LEU A 319 13.26 -9.54 2.18
C LEU A 319 14.63 -9.03 2.61
N CYS A 320 15.35 -9.75 3.48
CA CYS A 320 16.71 -9.39 3.85
C CYS A 320 17.69 -9.42 2.67
N MET A 321 17.56 -10.38 1.75
CA MET A 321 18.37 -10.39 0.53
C MET A 321 18.07 -9.19 -0.37
N ALA A 322 16.79 -8.83 -0.53
CA ALA A 322 16.38 -7.69 -1.35
C ALA A 322 16.75 -6.33 -0.71
N LEU A 323 16.93 -6.29 0.61
CA LEU A 323 17.43 -5.12 1.35
C LEU A 323 18.97 -5.01 1.39
N CYS A 324 19.68 -5.98 0.79
CA CYS A 324 21.13 -5.93 0.66
C CYS A 324 21.55 -4.74 -0.21
N LEU A 325 22.48 -3.92 0.27
CA LEU A 325 22.97 -2.77 -0.48
C LEU A 325 23.72 -3.20 -1.74
N PRO A 326 23.52 -2.52 -2.88
CA PRO A 326 24.07 -2.94 -4.16
C PRO A 326 25.59 -2.78 -4.18
N LYS A 327 26.26 -3.67 -4.92
CA LYS A 327 27.70 -3.54 -5.20
C LYS A 327 27.92 -2.48 -6.27
N LEU A 328 28.27 -1.27 -5.86
CA LEU A 328 28.57 -0.14 -6.75
C LEU A 328 29.95 0.44 -6.41
N PRO A 329 30.66 1.04 -7.39
CA PRO A 329 31.82 1.89 -7.12
C PRO A 329 31.47 3.04 -6.16
N LYS A 330 32.46 3.55 -5.41
CA LYS A 330 32.26 4.58 -4.37
C LYS A 330 31.54 5.84 -4.91
N ASP A 331 31.95 6.33 -6.07
CA ASP A 331 31.39 7.55 -6.67
C ASP A 331 29.92 7.34 -7.11
N ASP A 332 29.62 6.19 -7.71
CA ASP A 332 28.26 5.81 -8.11
C ASP A 332 27.35 5.57 -6.90
N PHE A 333 27.91 4.97 -5.84
CA PHE A 333 27.17 4.70 -4.62
C PHE A 333 26.74 5.97 -3.90
N ALA A 334 27.57 7.03 -3.90
CA ALA A 334 27.20 8.30 -3.28
C ALA A 334 25.93 8.89 -3.93
N SER A 335 25.88 8.90 -5.26
CA SER A 335 24.71 9.35 -6.02
C SER A 335 23.48 8.48 -5.75
N PHE A 336 23.66 7.15 -5.75
CA PHE A 336 22.62 6.19 -5.40
C PHE A 336 22.07 6.41 -3.97
N TRP A 337 22.95 6.62 -2.99
CA TRP A 337 22.57 6.79 -1.59
C TRP A 337 21.81 8.09 -1.36
N THR A 338 22.22 9.18 -2.02
CA THR A 338 21.48 10.45 -2.00
C THR A 338 20.09 10.30 -2.63
N ASP A 339 19.96 9.64 -3.78
CA ASP A 339 18.66 9.36 -4.41
C ASP A 339 17.77 8.50 -3.51
N PHE A 340 18.32 7.44 -2.93
CA PHE A 340 17.61 6.53 -2.03
C PHE A 340 17.09 7.24 -0.77
N THR A 341 17.95 8.00 -0.08
CA THR A 341 17.57 8.72 1.15
C THR A 341 16.56 9.84 0.88
N THR A 342 16.72 10.56 -0.24
CA THR A 342 15.75 11.59 -0.68
C THR A 342 14.38 10.96 -0.95
N SER A 343 14.37 9.84 -1.68
CA SER A 343 13.17 9.08 -2.05
C SER A 343 12.32 8.63 -0.85
N PHE A 344 12.93 8.41 0.31
CA PHE A 344 12.24 7.95 1.52
C PHE A 344 12.23 8.96 2.67
N SER A 345 12.55 10.22 2.40
CA SER A 345 12.56 11.30 3.39
C SER A 345 11.21 11.49 4.12
N ASN A 346 10.10 11.17 3.43
CA ASN A 346 8.75 11.22 3.98
C ASN A 346 8.41 10.05 4.93
N ILE A 347 9.22 8.97 4.95
CA ILE A 347 9.04 7.81 5.83
C ILE A 347 9.98 7.93 7.03
N LYS A 348 9.66 8.84 7.95
CA LYS A 348 10.52 9.19 9.11
C LYS A 348 10.85 8.01 10.03
N ASN A 349 10.00 6.98 10.08
CA ASN A 349 10.20 5.78 10.91
C ASN A 349 10.93 4.63 10.20
N LEU A 350 11.47 4.85 8.99
CA LEU A 350 12.18 3.81 8.23
C LEU A 350 13.30 3.11 9.02
N PRO A 351 14.20 3.81 9.76
CA PRO A 351 15.24 3.13 10.53
C PRO A 351 14.67 2.16 11.58
N GLU A 352 13.53 2.51 12.19
CA GLU A 352 12.86 1.71 13.20
C GLU A 352 12.14 0.48 12.59
N ILE A 353 11.59 0.66 11.38
CA ILE A 353 11.01 -0.43 10.61
C ILE A 353 12.11 -1.46 10.25
N VAL A 354 13.25 -1.01 9.73
CA VAL A 354 14.40 -1.89 9.40
C VAL A 354 14.94 -2.57 10.66
N ARG A 355 15.08 -1.84 11.77
CA ARG A 355 15.47 -2.40 13.07
C ARG A 355 14.54 -3.55 13.49
N THR A 356 13.22 -3.34 13.40
CA THR A 356 12.22 -4.34 13.77
C THR A 356 12.33 -5.60 12.91
N LEU A 357 12.63 -5.46 11.62
CA LEU A 357 12.95 -6.58 10.74
C LEU A 357 14.19 -7.32 11.23
N VAL A 358 15.31 -6.62 11.42
CA VAL A 358 16.59 -7.23 11.84
C VAL A 358 16.41 -7.99 13.15
N ASP A 359 15.75 -7.39 14.14
CA ASP A 359 15.42 -8.02 15.41
C ASP A 359 14.63 -9.32 15.23
N ARG A 360 13.60 -9.27 14.39
CA ARG A 360 12.73 -10.42 14.15
C ARG A 360 13.48 -11.56 13.47
N VAL A 361 14.17 -11.26 12.38
CA VAL A 361 14.92 -12.25 11.58
C VAL A 361 16.02 -12.89 12.43
N LYS A 362 16.71 -12.07 13.25
CA LYS A 362 17.70 -12.52 14.22
C LYS A 362 17.09 -13.41 15.32
N THR A 363 15.95 -13.02 15.89
CA THR A 363 15.22 -13.82 16.91
C THR A 363 14.73 -15.15 16.35
N GLU A 364 14.29 -15.18 15.09
CA GLU A 364 13.89 -16.41 14.42
C GLU A 364 15.10 -17.30 14.02
N GLY A 365 16.33 -16.84 14.18
CA GLY A 365 17.54 -17.60 13.84
C GLY A 365 17.79 -17.69 12.33
N ILE A 366 17.28 -16.75 11.55
CA ILE A 366 17.47 -16.69 10.10
C ILE A 366 18.76 -15.91 9.83
N PRO A 367 19.80 -16.47 9.20
CA PRO A 367 21.12 -15.83 9.07
C PRO A 367 21.13 -14.54 8.24
N HIS A 368 20.12 -14.33 7.37
CA HIS A 368 20.05 -13.21 6.42
C HIS A 368 19.92 -11.82 7.06
N TRP A 369 19.64 -11.72 8.36
CA TRP A 369 19.59 -10.42 9.06
C TRP A 369 20.87 -9.58 8.84
N ILE A 370 22.02 -10.25 8.67
CA ILE A 370 23.32 -9.62 8.47
C ILE A 370 23.37 -8.78 7.18
N LEU A 371 22.57 -9.12 6.15
CA LEU A 371 22.55 -8.42 4.86
C LEU A 371 21.81 -7.08 4.94
N ALA A 372 20.83 -6.96 5.84
CA ALA A 372 20.06 -5.73 6.05
C ALA A 372 20.73 -4.78 7.05
N LEU A 373 21.80 -5.24 7.72
CA LEU A 373 22.45 -4.49 8.79
C LEU A 373 23.17 -3.21 8.30
N PRO A 374 23.92 -3.21 7.18
CA PRO A 374 24.52 -1.99 6.65
C PRO A 374 23.50 -0.89 6.34
N LEU A 375 22.36 -1.26 5.76
CA LEU A 375 21.26 -0.33 5.53
C LEU A 375 20.79 0.30 6.84
N LEU A 376 20.64 -0.50 7.91
CA LEU A 376 20.26 0.00 9.23
C LEU A 376 21.32 0.95 9.82
N HIS A 377 22.61 0.62 9.70
CA HIS A 377 23.69 1.46 10.21
C HIS A 377 23.69 2.84 9.55
N PHE A 378 23.56 2.89 8.22
CA PHE A 378 23.54 4.14 7.47
C PHE A 378 22.29 4.96 7.76
N LEU A 379 21.11 4.33 7.81
CA LEU A 379 19.86 5.00 8.15
C LEU A 379 19.85 5.61 9.56
N ARG A 380 20.64 5.05 10.49
CA ARG A 380 20.81 5.56 11.85
C ARG A 380 21.97 6.55 12.00
N GLY A 381 22.77 6.75 10.95
CA GLY A 381 23.99 7.54 11.03
C GLY A 381 25.06 6.94 11.96
N LEU A 382 25.07 5.62 12.15
CA LEU A 382 26.10 4.93 12.95
C LEU A 382 27.42 4.78 12.18
N SER A 383 27.33 4.71 10.86
CA SER A 383 28.46 4.72 9.93
C SER A 383 28.05 5.45 8.65
N MET A 384 29.04 5.82 7.84
CA MET A 384 28.85 6.42 6.53
C MET A 384 29.46 5.51 5.46
N PRO A 385 28.88 5.44 4.25
CA PRO A 385 29.38 4.58 3.18
C PRO A 385 30.85 4.89 2.82
N PHE A 386 31.69 3.86 2.82
CA PHE A 386 33.13 3.94 2.48
C PHE A 386 33.93 4.94 3.33
N GLU A 387 33.47 5.21 4.56
CA GLU A 387 34.18 6.03 5.54
C GLU A 387 34.69 5.19 6.72
N PRO A 388 35.84 5.57 7.30
CA PRO A 388 36.36 4.88 8.47
C PRO A 388 35.47 5.13 9.69
N VAL A 389 35.21 4.09 10.47
CA VAL A 389 34.48 4.22 11.74
C VAL A 389 35.49 4.39 12.87
N ALA A 390 35.34 5.44 13.68
CA ALA A 390 36.20 5.66 14.84
C ALA A 390 36.25 4.42 15.75
N CYS A 391 37.46 4.05 16.17
CA CYS A 391 37.67 2.97 17.12
C CYS A 391 37.83 3.56 18.52
N THR A 392 36.71 3.87 19.18
CA THR A 392 36.72 4.26 20.59
C THR A 392 36.80 3.00 21.45
N ILE A 393 37.99 2.74 22.00
CA ILE A 393 38.26 1.62 22.90
C ILE A 393 37.57 1.89 24.23
N ASN A 394 36.37 1.36 24.43
CA ASN A 394 35.70 1.40 25.72
C ASN A 394 34.81 0.17 25.93
N PRO A 395 35.17 -0.73 26.87
CA PRO A 395 34.42 -1.97 27.10
C PRO A 395 33.00 -1.77 27.63
N LYS A 396 32.66 -0.59 28.16
CA LYS A 396 31.28 -0.27 28.58
C LYS A 396 30.32 -0.11 27.39
N TYR A 397 30.85 0.01 26.17
CA TYR A 397 30.09 0.30 24.95
C TYR A 397 30.24 -0.78 23.88
N ASP A 398 30.42 -2.05 24.27
CA ASP A 398 30.56 -3.22 23.37
C ASP A 398 29.54 -3.22 22.22
N LEU A 399 28.24 -3.13 22.53
CA LEU A 399 27.18 -3.10 21.52
C LEU A 399 27.22 -1.85 20.62
N SER A 400 27.70 -0.72 21.13
CA SER A 400 27.87 0.50 20.33
C SER A 400 29.06 0.36 19.38
N TRP A 401 30.17 -0.23 19.86
CA TRP A 401 31.35 -0.52 19.04
C TRP A 401 31.00 -1.49 17.90
N ALA A 402 30.20 -2.52 18.18
CA ALA A 402 29.75 -3.49 17.19
C ALA A 402 28.64 -2.99 16.25
N GLY A 403 28.09 -1.78 16.44
CA GLY A 403 26.93 -1.30 15.66
C GLY A 403 25.61 -1.98 15.99
N LEU A 404 25.58 -2.84 17.02
CA LEU A 404 24.42 -3.65 17.40
C LEU A 404 23.56 -2.97 18.49
N TRP A 405 23.81 -1.69 18.79
CA TRP A 405 23.08 -0.97 19.82
C TRP A 405 21.58 -0.85 19.48
N GLY A 406 20.73 -1.14 20.47
CA GLY A 406 19.28 -1.13 20.33
C GLY A 406 18.69 -2.31 19.52
N LEU A 407 19.52 -3.30 19.16
CA LEU A 407 19.05 -4.59 18.65
C LEU A 407 18.87 -5.58 19.81
N LYS A 408 17.89 -6.48 19.68
CA LYS A 408 17.69 -7.56 20.64
C LYS A 408 18.92 -8.47 20.68
N HIS A 409 19.32 -8.85 21.89
CA HIS A 409 20.32 -9.89 22.07
C HIS A 409 19.73 -11.20 21.54
N SER A 410 20.46 -11.87 20.65
CA SER A 410 20.18 -13.26 20.32
C SER A 410 21.46 -14.04 20.55
N ASP A 411 21.34 -15.09 21.31
CA ASP A 411 22.41 -16.03 21.57
C ASP A 411 22.70 -16.85 20.30
N VAL A 412 23.58 -16.35 19.43
CA VAL A 412 24.10 -17.12 18.29
C VAL A 412 25.17 -18.08 18.81
N ASN A 413 24.78 -18.98 19.71
CA ASN A 413 25.74 -19.79 20.46
C ASN A 413 26.17 -21.04 19.68
N SER A 414 25.36 -21.49 18.71
CA SER A 414 25.67 -22.70 17.94
C SER A 414 26.62 -22.41 16.77
N HIS A 415 27.65 -23.24 16.63
CA HIS A 415 28.57 -23.23 15.48
C HIS A 415 27.80 -23.31 14.14
N LYS A 416 26.70 -24.08 14.09
CA LYS A 416 25.85 -24.17 12.89
C LYS A 416 25.22 -22.83 12.50
N ALA A 417 24.75 -22.05 13.47
CA ALA A 417 24.15 -20.74 13.20
C ALA A 417 25.22 -19.73 12.75
N ARG A 418 26.40 -19.74 13.37
CA ARG A 418 27.54 -18.88 13.00
C ARG A 418 28.03 -19.19 11.58
N ARG A 419 28.23 -20.48 11.26
CA ARG A 419 28.49 -20.96 9.89
C ARG A 419 27.44 -20.52 8.88
N ALA A 420 26.16 -20.56 9.24
CA ALA A 420 25.10 -20.12 8.34
C ALA A 420 25.18 -18.62 8.02
N ILE A 421 25.57 -17.78 8.99
CA ILE A 421 25.82 -16.34 8.77
C ILE A 421 27.00 -16.14 7.82
N ILE A 422 28.11 -16.86 8.04
CA ILE A 422 29.31 -16.80 7.17
C ILE A 422 28.93 -17.14 5.73
N ASN A 423 28.22 -18.25 5.51
CA ASN A 423 27.81 -18.69 4.18
C ASN A 423 26.89 -17.68 3.47
N VAL A 424 26.09 -16.91 4.21
CA VAL A 424 25.20 -15.88 3.65
C VAL A 424 25.95 -14.60 3.29
N ILE A 425 26.93 -14.19 4.11
CA ILE A 425 27.67 -12.94 3.88
C ILE A 425 28.83 -13.11 2.88
N GLU A 426 29.35 -14.33 2.71
CA GLU A 426 30.50 -14.60 1.83
C GLU A 426 30.29 -14.17 0.36
N PRO A 427 29.11 -14.35 -0.27
CA PRO A 427 28.85 -13.82 -1.62
C PRO A 427 28.72 -12.29 -1.67
N HIS A 428 28.59 -11.64 -0.51
CA HIS A 428 28.30 -10.20 -0.35
C HIS A 428 29.47 -9.46 0.33
N LYS A 429 30.71 -9.89 0.09
CA LYS A 429 31.95 -9.30 0.67
C LYS A 429 32.09 -7.80 0.46
N HIS A 430 31.49 -7.25 -0.61
CA HIS A 430 31.50 -5.81 -0.89
C HIS A 430 30.90 -4.96 0.24
N LEU A 431 30.02 -5.56 1.07
CA LEU A 431 29.43 -4.87 2.21
C LEU A 431 30.46 -4.49 3.28
N PHE A 432 31.56 -5.24 3.42
CA PHE A 432 32.61 -4.91 4.39
C PHE A 432 33.46 -3.70 3.98
N GLU A 433 33.65 -3.49 2.68
CA GLU A 433 34.36 -2.32 2.15
C GLU A 433 33.49 -1.06 2.27
N MET A 434 32.17 -1.23 2.16
CA MET A 434 31.19 -0.16 2.21
C MET A 434 30.85 0.25 3.66
N ASP A 435 30.61 -0.72 4.54
CA ASP A 435 30.25 -0.50 5.93
C ASP A 435 31.28 -1.17 6.87
N MET A 436 32.26 -0.38 7.30
CA MET A 436 33.30 -0.86 8.21
C MET A 436 32.74 -1.29 9.59
N LEU A 437 31.51 -0.89 9.94
CA LEU A 437 30.85 -1.31 11.18
C LEU A 437 30.36 -2.76 11.10
N LEU A 438 30.02 -3.25 9.90
CA LEU A 438 29.58 -4.63 9.68
C LEU A 438 30.63 -5.65 10.11
N ALA A 439 31.92 -5.35 9.90
CA ALA A 439 33.02 -6.18 10.36
C ALA A 439 32.98 -6.37 11.88
N ARG A 440 32.78 -5.29 12.64
CA ARG A 440 32.67 -5.32 14.11
C ARG A 440 31.41 -6.07 14.56
N SER A 441 30.30 -5.89 13.85
CA SER A 441 29.07 -6.67 14.10
C SER A 441 29.30 -8.17 13.94
N LEU A 442 30.02 -8.58 12.89
CA LEU A 442 30.38 -9.98 12.66
C LEU A 442 31.32 -10.49 13.77
N MET A 443 32.34 -9.70 14.12
CA MET A 443 33.28 -10.08 15.17
C MET A 443 32.60 -10.33 16.49
N ARG A 444 31.56 -9.56 16.82
CA ARG A 444 30.82 -9.72 18.06
C ARG A 444 30.04 -11.04 18.14
N VAL A 445 29.70 -11.61 16.99
CA VAL A 445 28.88 -12.83 16.84
C VAL A 445 29.73 -14.10 16.71
N MET A 446 30.96 -13.99 16.20
CA MET A 446 31.86 -15.13 15.94
C MET A 446 32.72 -15.49 17.15
N THR A 447 33.18 -16.74 17.25
CA THR A 447 34.29 -17.08 18.16
C THR A 447 35.64 -16.75 17.52
N VAL A 448 36.68 -16.76 18.34
CA VAL A 448 38.08 -16.60 17.92
C VAL A 448 38.45 -17.49 16.73
N GLU A 449 38.07 -18.76 16.72
CA GLU A 449 38.42 -19.69 15.64
C GLU A 449 37.75 -19.30 14.31
N GLU A 450 36.49 -18.86 14.38
CA GLU A 450 35.72 -18.44 13.20
C GLU A 450 36.11 -17.04 12.72
N LEU A 451 36.64 -16.19 13.60
CA LEU A 451 37.23 -14.90 13.23
C LEU A 451 38.43 -15.08 12.31
N VAL A 452 39.22 -16.13 12.49
CA VAL A 452 40.32 -16.47 11.58
C VAL A 452 39.79 -16.80 10.18
N GLU A 453 38.69 -17.55 10.08
CA GLU A 453 38.02 -17.82 8.80
C GLU A 453 37.46 -16.52 8.18
N CYS A 454 36.86 -15.66 9.00
CA CYS A 454 36.31 -14.36 8.57
C CYS A 454 37.38 -13.34 8.16
N SER A 455 38.64 -13.49 8.58
CA SER A 455 39.74 -12.60 8.17
C SER A 455 40.00 -12.64 6.65
N SER A 456 39.59 -13.72 5.99
CA SER A 456 39.62 -13.84 4.52
C SER A 456 38.46 -13.13 3.81
N ILE A 457 37.45 -12.70 4.57
CA ILE A 457 36.18 -12.14 4.09
C ILE A 457 36.08 -10.64 4.43
N ALA A 458 36.57 -10.22 5.59
CA ALA A 458 36.54 -8.85 6.07
C ALA A 458 37.97 -8.28 6.25
N GLN A 459 38.24 -7.11 5.67
CA GLN A 459 39.48 -6.36 5.93
C GLN A 459 39.40 -5.72 7.31
N ASN A 460 39.76 -6.50 8.33
CA ASN A 460 39.69 -6.08 9.71
C ASN A 460 40.93 -5.28 10.10
N GLY A 461 40.76 -4.10 10.68
CA GLY A 461 41.85 -3.38 11.31
C GLY A 461 42.40 -4.18 12.50
N LEU A 462 43.72 -4.19 12.68
CA LEU A 462 44.38 -4.87 13.82
C LEU A 462 43.77 -4.46 15.17
N LEU A 463 43.37 -3.19 15.28
CA LEU A 463 42.76 -2.65 16.49
C LEU A 463 41.38 -3.25 16.79
N ASP A 464 40.57 -3.47 15.75
CA ASP A 464 39.25 -4.09 15.91
C ASP A 464 39.37 -5.57 16.30
N LEU A 465 40.36 -6.28 15.75
CA LEU A 465 40.68 -7.64 16.17
C LEU A 465 41.07 -7.67 17.66
N LEU A 466 42.00 -6.82 18.09
CA LEU A 466 42.43 -6.73 19.49
C LEU A 466 41.25 -6.42 20.42
N GLN A 467 40.36 -5.52 20.02
CA GLN A 467 39.15 -5.19 20.78
C GLN A 467 38.19 -6.39 20.86
N ALA A 468 37.96 -7.09 19.76
CA ALA A 468 37.13 -8.29 19.72
C ALA A 468 37.69 -9.37 20.66
N PHE A 469 39.00 -9.62 20.61
CA PHE A 469 39.68 -10.52 21.52
C PHE A 469 39.46 -10.13 22.98
N TYR A 470 39.71 -8.87 23.32
CA TYR A 470 39.55 -8.36 24.69
C TYR A 470 38.11 -8.56 25.21
N LEU A 471 37.10 -8.30 24.38
CA LEU A 471 35.69 -8.46 24.73
C LEU A 471 35.24 -9.93 24.84
N GLN A 472 35.89 -10.84 24.11
CA GLN A 472 35.57 -12.27 24.13
C GLN A 472 36.34 -13.05 25.19
N THR A 473 37.48 -12.54 25.67
CA THR A 473 38.23 -13.17 26.77
C THR A 473 37.44 -13.11 28.08
N PRO A 474 37.22 -14.25 28.77
CA PRO A 474 36.64 -14.28 30.10
C PRO A 474 37.45 -13.42 31.08
N VAL A 475 36.76 -12.70 31.97
CA VAL A 475 37.37 -11.85 33.01
C VAL A 475 38.35 -12.63 33.91
N ASP A 476 38.16 -13.95 34.03
CA ASP A 476 38.96 -14.84 34.90
C ASP A 476 40.42 -15.07 34.44
N LEU A 477 40.81 -14.63 33.24
CA LEU A 477 42.22 -14.65 32.79
C LEU A 477 43.02 -13.41 33.23
N THR A 478 42.36 -12.38 33.77
CA THR A 478 43.02 -11.12 34.17
C THR A 478 43.43 -11.07 35.65
N SER A 479 43.10 -12.11 36.44
CA SER A 479 43.34 -12.15 37.90
C SER A 479 44.46 -13.08 38.35
N SER A 480 45.35 -13.52 37.43
CA SER A 480 46.51 -14.35 37.79
C SER A 480 47.83 -13.73 37.30
N CYS A 481 48.17 -12.57 37.85
CA CYS A 481 49.54 -12.10 37.98
C CYS A 481 49.64 -11.24 39.26
N THR A 482 49.82 -11.90 40.39
CA THR A 482 50.45 -11.34 41.59
C THR A 482 51.50 -12.30 42.08
#